data_AF-A0A843KID7-F1
#
_entry.id   AF-A0A843KID7-F1
#
_cell.length_a   1.000
_cell.length_b   1.000
_cell.length_c   1.000
_cell.angle_alpha   90.00
_cell.angle_beta   90.00
_cell.angle_gamma   90.00
#
_symmetry.space_group_name_H-M   'P 1'
#
loop_
_entity.id
_entity.type
_entity.pdbx_description
1 polymer ?
#
loop_
_entity_poly.entity_id
_entity_poly.type
_entity_poly.pdbx_seq_one_letter_code
_entity_poly.pdbx_strand_id
1 'polypeptide(L)'
;ASFAFAVKELARMAGIDPDDEEVRKRLSGLLDSGITEAFSSKLRATMIFGRCDEFCRRFKDDTILERCRKIFTALADHPAEPLLRGDGALWSAAIIYAACQDEDLIRPGKGAPPLGQEIGFFFGFERSSIRNKVRAMRALLPE
;
A
#
# COMPACT_ATOMS: atom_id res chain seq x y z
N ALA A 1 -6.15 -12.47 -0.41
CA ALA A 1 -6.95 -11.51 -1.20
C ALA A 1 -7.43 -12.19 -2.47
N SER A 2 -8.69 -12.02 -2.89
CA SER A 2 -9.20 -12.67 -4.12
C SER A 2 -8.70 -11.96 -5.38
N PHE A 3 -8.57 -12.70 -6.49
CA PHE A 3 -8.14 -12.14 -7.78
C PHE A 3 -9.03 -10.99 -8.25
N ALA A 4 -10.35 -11.12 -8.08
CA ALA A 4 -11.31 -10.06 -8.37
C ALA A 4 -10.98 -8.73 -7.64
N PHE A 5 -10.43 -8.79 -6.42
CA PHE A 5 -10.00 -7.60 -5.70
C PHE A 5 -8.77 -6.95 -6.34
N ALA A 6 -7.75 -7.74 -6.72
CA ALA A 6 -6.53 -7.21 -7.31
C ALA A 6 -6.78 -6.53 -8.66
N VAL A 7 -7.67 -7.08 -9.50
CA VAL A 7 -7.98 -6.45 -10.79
C VAL A 7 -8.86 -5.22 -10.63
N LYS A 8 -9.81 -5.21 -9.68
CA LYS A 8 -10.58 -4.00 -9.37
C LYS A 8 -9.70 -2.85 -8.93
N GLU A 9 -8.71 -3.14 -8.10
CA GLU A 9 -7.74 -2.13 -7.68
C GLU A 9 -6.91 -1.62 -8.86
N LEU A 10 -6.57 -2.48 -9.83
CA LEU A 10 -5.76 -2.10 -10.99
C LEU A 10 -6.54 -1.21 -11.96
N ALA A 11 -7.81 -1.52 -12.18
CA ALA A 11 -8.73 -0.67 -12.93
C ALA A 11 -8.82 0.72 -12.28
N ARG A 12 -9.03 0.80 -10.96
CA ARG A 12 -9.06 2.09 -10.22
C ARG A 12 -7.78 2.90 -10.41
N MET A 13 -6.62 2.25 -10.33
CA MET A 13 -5.33 2.92 -10.54
C MET A 13 -5.16 3.44 -11.98
N ALA A 14 -5.72 2.75 -12.96
CA ALA A 14 -5.72 3.19 -14.35
C ALA A 14 -6.78 4.27 -14.64
N GLY A 15 -7.54 4.73 -13.63
CA GLY A 15 -8.66 5.66 -13.81
C GLY A 15 -9.87 5.01 -14.50
N ILE A 16 -9.91 3.68 -14.55
CA ILE A 16 -10.99 2.89 -15.14
C ILE A 16 -11.99 2.56 -14.03
N ASP A 17 -13.28 2.82 -14.27
CA ASP A 17 -14.33 2.42 -13.35
C ASP A 17 -14.46 0.89 -13.34
N PRO A 18 -14.10 0.21 -12.24
CA PRO A 18 -14.22 -1.25 -12.15
C PRO A 18 -15.66 -1.76 -12.04
N ASP A 19 -16.62 -0.86 -11.84
CA ASP A 19 -18.04 -1.16 -11.74
C ASP A 19 -18.79 -0.87 -13.05
N ASP A 20 -18.11 -0.27 -14.04
CA ASP A 20 -18.58 -0.22 -15.42
C ASP A 20 -18.81 -1.63 -15.97
N GLU A 21 -19.93 -1.81 -16.66
CA GLU A 21 -20.40 -3.14 -17.07
C GLU A 21 -19.50 -3.79 -18.12
N GLU A 22 -18.91 -2.99 -19.02
CA GLU A 22 -18.00 -3.47 -20.04
C GLU A 22 -16.62 -3.81 -19.46
N VAL A 23 -16.15 -2.99 -18.52
CA VAL A 23 -14.93 -3.26 -17.74
C VAL A 23 -15.10 -4.53 -16.91
N ARG A 24 -16.21 -4.70 -16.20
CA ARG A 24 -16.54 -5.92 -15.45
C ARG A 24 -16.54 -7.15 -16.33
N LYS A 25 -17.16 -7.08 -17.50
CA LYS A 25 -17.26 -8.22 -18.42
C LYS A 25 -15.89 -8.63 -18.96
N ARG A 26 -15.03 -7.67 -19.30
CA ARG A 26 -13.64 -7.93 -19.72
C ARG A 26 -12.78 -8.47 -18.57
N LEU A 27 -12.97 -7.94 -17.36
CA LEU A 27 -12.33 -8.45 -16.15
C LEU A 27 -12.72 -9.90 -15.87
N SER A 28 -14.01 -10.24 -15.98
CA SER A 28 -14.51 -11.61 -15.82
C SER A 28 -13.90 -12.57 -16.84
N GLY A 29 -13.72 -12.15 -18.09
CA GLY A 29 -13.01 -12.97 -19.08
C GLY A 29 -11.54 -13.25 -18.73
N LEU A 30 -10.85 -12.31 -18.06
CA LEU A 30 -9.49 -12.50 -17.54
C LEU A 30 -9.46 -13.40 -16.29
N LEU A 31 -10.53 -13.39 -15.48
CA LEU A 31 -10.76 -14.30 -14.35
C LEU A 31 -10.93 -15.75 -14.83
N ASP A 32 -11.67 -15.94 -15.93
CA ASP A 32 -11.93 -17.26 -16.51
C ASP A 32 -10.71 -17.85 -17.25
N SER A 33 -9.77 -17.02 -17.72
CA SER A 33 -8.59 -17.47 -18.48
C SER A 33 -7.44 -18.03 -17.62
N GLY A 34 -7.65 -18.26 -16.31
CA GLY A 34 -6.72 -19.02 -15.48
C GLY A 34 -5.60 -18.20 -14.84
N ILE A 35 -5.95 -17.17 -14.07
CA ILE A 35 -4.99 -16.46 -13.23
C ILE A 35 -4.86 -17.15 -11.87
N THR A 36 -3.64 -17.52 -11.52
CA THR A 36 -3.34 -18.24 -10.27
C THR A 36 -3.37 -17.30 -9.06
N GLU A 37 -3.68 -17.84 -7.89
CA GLU A 37 -3.61 -17.11 -6.61
C GLU A 37 -2.23 -16.49 -6.37
N ALA A 38 -1.16 -17.16 -6.83
CA ALA A 38 0.20 -16.64 -6.81
C ALA A 38 0.37 -15.35 -7.63
N PHE A 39 -0.25 -15.27 -8.82
CA PHE A 39 -0.22 -14.05 -9.63
C PHE A 39 -1.00 -12.91 -8.98
N SER A 40 -2.20 -13.18 -8.44
CA SER A 40 -2.98 -12.18 -7.70
C SER A 40 -2.23 -11.61 -6.51
N SER A 41 -1.51 -12.46 -5.78
CA SER A 41 -0.73 -12.08 -4.60
C SER A 41 0.45 -11.19 -4.99
N LYS A 42 1.18 -11.58 -6.05
CA LYS A 42 2.26 -10.75 -6.63
C LYS A 42 1.74 -9.41 -7.12
N LEU A 43 0.61 -9.39 -7.85
CA LEU A 43 0.02 -8.17 -8.38
C LEU A 43 -0.33 -7.19 -7.25
N ARG A 44 -0.99 -7.68 -6.21
CA ARG A 44 -1.33 -6.89 -5.04
C ARG A 44 -0.10 -6.32 -4.34
N ALA A 45 0.93 -7.14 -4.13
CA ALA A 45 2.19 -6.71 -3.53
C ALA A 45 2.86 -5.61 -4.37
N THR A 46 2.93 -5.79 -5.70
CA THR A 46 3.43 -4.79 -6.65
C THR A 46 2.66 -3.48 -6.56
N MET A 47 1.32 -3.52 -6.42
CA MET A 47 0.51 -2.30 -6.31
C MET A 47 0.68 -1.57 -4.99
N ILE A 48 0.90 -2.30 -3.89
CA ILE A 48 1.21 -1.67 -2.59
C ILE A 48 2.54 -0.92 -2.70
N PHE A 49 3.58 -1.56 -3.22
CA PHE A 49 4.88 -0.92 -3.36
C PHE A 49 4.88 0.19 -4.43
N GLY A 50 4.16 0.01 -5.53
CA GLY A 50 4.02 1.02 -6.59
C GLY A 50 3.43 2.34 -6.09
N ARG A 51 2.49 2.30 -5.14
CA ARG A 51 1.97 3.51 -4.48
C ARG A 51 2.99 4.15 -3.54
N CYS A 52 3.85 3.35 -2.92
CA CYS A 52 4.98 3.87 -2.14
C CYS A 52 5.95 4.64 -3.04
N ASP A 53 6.31 4.05 -4.18
CA ASP A 53 7.13 4.69 -5.21
C ASP A 53 6.52 6.01 -5.69
N GLU A 54 5.24 5.99 -6.08
CA GLU A 54 4.52 7.17 -6.56
C GLU A 54 4.55 8.34 -5.55
N PHE A 55 4.29 8.05 -4.28
CA PHE A 55 4.35 9.09 -3.24
C PHE A 55 5.79 9.59 -3.04
N CYS A 56 6.76 8.68 -3.00
CA CYS A 56 8.15 9.00 -2.66
C CYS A 56 8.87 9.84 -3.74
N ARG A 57 8.39 9.88 -4.99
CA ARG A 57 8.90 10.79 -6.03
C ARG A 57 8.84 12.29 -5.67
N ARG A 58 8.11 12.65 -4.61
CA ARG A 58 8.05 14.01 -4.08
C ARG A 58 9.27 14.39 -3.23
N PHE A 59 10.04 13.42 -2.73
CA PHE A 59 11.26 13.68 -1.97
C PHE A 59 12.43 14.01 -2.90
N LYS A 60 13.47 14.65 -2.34
CA LYS A 60 14.66 15.08 -3.10
C LYS A 60 15.59 13.92 -3.46
N ASP A 61 15.52 12.84 -2.69
CA ASP A 61 16.34 11.64 -2.83
C ASP A 61 15.52 10.39 -2.48
N ASP A 62 16.10 9.23 -2.72
CA ASP A 62 15.43 7.94 -2.57
C ASP A 62 15.48 7.38 -1.14
N THR A 63 15.95 8.14 -0.14
CA THR A 63 16.13 7.64 1.24
C THR A 63 14.83 7.06 1.79
N ILE A 64 13.71 7.77 1.61
CA ILE A 64 12.41 7.31 2.10
C ILE A 64 11.91 6.09 1.32
N LEU A 65 12.13 6.05 0.00
CA LEU A 65 11.75 4.90 -0.83
C LEU A 65 12.53 3.65 -0.43
N GLU A 66 13.82 3.78 -0.14
CA GLU A 66 14.66 2.67 0.31
C GLU A 66 14.25 2.17 1.71
N ARG A 67 13.79 3.06 2.60
CA ARG A 67 13.16 2.65 3.86
C ARG A 67 11.84 1.93 3.63
N CYS A 68 10.99 2.41 2.73
CA CYS A 68 9.76 1.73 2.35
C CYS A 68 10.05 0.33 1.80
N ARG A 69 11.10 0.18 0.98
CA ARG A 69 11.54 -1.11 0.42
C ARG A 69 11.90 -2.10 1.53
N LYS A 70 12.69 -1.68 2.53
CA LYS A 70 13.07 -2.54 3.68
C LYS A 70 11.85 -3.03 4.45
N ILE A 71 10.93 -2.12 4.79
CA ILE A 71 9.69 -2.46 5.50
C ILE A 71 8.83 -3.41 4.65
N PHE A 72 8.65 -3.09 3.38
CA PHE A 72 7.84 -3.87 2.46
C PHE A 72 8.39 -5.29 2.28
N THR A 73 9.70 -5.45 2.08
CA THR A 73 10.35 -6.76 1.94
C THR A 73 10.14 -7.59 3.20
N ALA A 74 10.35 -7.03 4.38
CA ALA A 74 10.09 -7.73 5.64
C ALA A 74 8.63 -8.20 5.77
N LEU A 75 7.66 -7.39 5.32
CA LEU A 75 6.24 -7.78 5.31
C LEU A 75 5.89 -8.80 4.23
N ALA A 76 6.55 -8.76 3.08
CA ALA A 76 6.34 -9.69 1.97
C ALA A 76 6.89 -11.08 2.28
N ASP A 77 8.02 -11.14 3.01
CA ASP A 77 8.66 -12.39 3.43
C ASP A 77 8.07 -12.96 4.72
N HIS A 78 7.16 -12.23 5.38
CA HIS A 78 6.57 -12.64 6.65
C HIS A 78 5.59 -13.82 6.46
N PRO A 79 5.71 -14.92 7.24
CA PRO A 79 4.95 -16.16 7.03
C PRO A 79 3.43 -16.03 7.20
N ALA A 80 2.97 -15.03 7.96
CA ALA A 80 1.53 -14.74 8.11
C ALA A 80 0.91 -13.99 6.91
N GLU A 81 1.70 -13.67 5.88
CA GLU A 81 1.31 -13.01 4.63
C GLU A 81 0.45 -11.73 4.86
N PRO A 82 0.92 -10.77 5.68
CA PRO A 82 0.10 -9.65 6.12
C PRO A 82 -0.40 -8.76 4.97
N LEU A 83 0.40 -8.62 3.90
CA LEU A 83 0.06 -7.80 2.73
C LEU A 83 -1.18 -8.33 1.98
N LEU A 84 -1.54 -9.61 2.12
CA LEU A 84 -2.73 -10.20 1.50
C LEU A 84 -4.05 -9.85 2.21
N ARG A 85 -3.97 -9.18 3.37
CA ARG A 85 -5.11 -8.86 4.23
C ARG A 85 -5.34 -7.34 4.29
N GLY A 86 -6.59 -6.94 4.52
CA GLY A 86 -6.96 -5.53 4.67
C GLY A 86 -6.84 -4.72 3.37
N ASP A 87 -6.77 -3.41 3.52
CA ASP A 87 -6.70 -2.45 2.41
C ASP A 87 -5.25 -2.21 1.96
N GLY A 88 -4.98 -2.32 0.65
CA GLY A 88 -3.65 -2.15 0.07
C GLY A 88 -3.16 -0.70 0.03
N ALA A 89 -4.05 0.26 -0.18
CA ALA A 89 -3.72 1.69 -0.08
C ALA A 89 -3.38 2.06 1.37
N LEU A 90 -4.11 1.51 2.36
CA LEU A 90 -3.80 1.71 3.78
C LEU A 90 -2.45 1.07 4.18
N TRP A 91 -2.10 -0.08 3.61
CA TRP A 91 -0.75 -0.65 3.74
C TRP A 91 0.32 0.30 3.20
N SER A 92 0.10 0.85 2.01
CA SER A 92 1.03 1.79 1.36
C SER A 92 1.24 3.03 2.24
N ALA A 93 0.15 3.64 2.70
CA ALA A 93 0.17 4.80 3.60
C ALA A 93 0.92 4.50 4.91
N ALA A 94 0.70 3.32 5.50
CA ALA A 94 1.37 2.92 6.74
C ALA A 94 2.87 2.69 6.54
N ILE A 95 3.28 2.06 5.43
CA ILE A 95 4.69 1.84 5.11
C ILE A 95 5.42 3.18 4.96
N ILE A 96 4.88 4.10 4.16
CA ILE A 96 5.45 5.45 3.99
C ILE A 96 5.50 6.18 5.33
N TYR A 97 4.41 6.14 6.10
CA TYR A 97 4.36 6.84 7.38
C TYR A 97 5.45 6.32 8.33
N ALA A 98 5.64 5.00 8.42
CA ALA A 98 6.68 4.41 9.24
C ALA A 98 8.09 4.77 8.73
N ALA A 99 8.33 4.70 7.43
CA ALA A 99 9.60 5.12 6.82
C ALA A 99 9.95 6.58 7.15
N CYS A 100 8.98 7.49 7.02
CA CYS A 100 9.14 8.89 7.40
C CYS A 100 9.32 9.09 8.91
N GLN A 101 8.73 8.23 9.75
CA GLN A 101 8.98 8.26 11.20
C GLN A 101 10.40 7.82 11.55
N ASP A 102 10.91 6.77 10.88
CA ASP A 102 12.24 6.23 11.12
C ASP A 102 13.34 7.23 10.71
N GLU A 103 13.04 8.15 9.80
CA GLU A 103 13.91 9.26 9.36
C GLU A 103 13.55 10.61 10.03
N ASP A 104 12.86 10.59 11.18
CA ASP A 104 12.50 11.76 11.99
C ASP A 104 11.65 12.85 11.29
N LEU A 105 11.12 12.56 10.09
CA LEU A 105 10.22 13.45 9.35
C LEU A 105 8.82 13.52 9.94
N ILE A 106 8.46 12.58 10.83
CA ILE A 106 7.18 12.56 11.54
C ILE A 106 7.40 12.29 13.02
N ARG A 107 7.36 13.35 13.83
CA ARG A 107 7.55 13.25 15.28
C ARG A 107 6.22 13.08 16.05
N PRO A 108 6.19 12.26 17.12
CA PRO A 108 5.07 12.24 18.05
C PRO A 108 5.12 13.46 18.99
N GLY A 109 4.29 14.49 18.73
CA GLY A 109 4.20 15.70 19.58
C GLY A 109 3.28 16.78 19.01
N LYS A 110 3.00 17.84 19.80
CA LYS A 110 2.32 19.05 19.33
C LYS A 110 3.25 19.77 18.34
N GLY A 111 2.88 19.75 17.06
CA GLY A 111 3.72 20.28 15.96
C GLY A 111 4.26 19.20 15.01
N ALA A 112 3.78 17.96 15.09
CA ALA A 112 4.11 16.91 14.12
C ALA A 112 3.96 17.45 12.67
N PRO A 113 4.98 17.28 11.79
CA PRO A 113 5.00 17.88 10.46
C PRO A 113 3.74 17.60 9.63
N PRO A 114 3.38 18.52 8.71
CA PRO A 114 2.23 18.36 7.81
C PRO A 114 2.30 17.06 6.99
N LEU A 115 3.50 16.48 6.83
CA LEU A 115 3.71 15.24 6.09
C LEU A 115 2.80 14.08 6.53
N GLY A 116 2.53 13.93 7.83
CA GLY A 116 1.59 12.91 8.30
C GLY A 116 0.14 13.14 7.87
N GLN A 117 -0.26 14.40 7.68
CA GLN A 117 -1.55 14.77 7.09
C GLN A 117 -1.52 14.69 5.57
N GLU A 118 -0.41 15.05 4.92
CA GLU A 118 -0.23 14.94 3.46
C GLU A 118 -0.33 13.49 2.99
N ILE A 119 0.27 12.54 3.72
CA ILE A 119 0.09 11.10 3.46
C ILE A 119 -1.40 10.75 3.58
N GLY A 120 -2.07 11.20 4.64
CA GLY A 120 -3.51 10.97 4.83
C GLY A 120 -4.35 11.51 3.67
N PHE A 121 -4.07 12.73 3.22
CA PHE A 121 -4.74 13.36 2.09
C PHE A 121 -4.49 12.61 0.78
N PHE A 122 -3.24 12.24 0.50
CA PHE A 122 -2.88 11.52 -0.72
C PHE A 122 -3.59 10.16 -0.83
N PHE A 123 -3.71 9.44 0.28
CA PHE A 123 -4.33 8.11 0.30
C PHE A 123 -5.82 8.11 0.68
N GLY A 124 -6.40 9.24 1.05
CA GLY A 124 -7.79 9.34 1.48
C GLY A 124 -8.07 8.70 2.85
N PHE A 125 -7.08 8.63 3.74
CA PHE A 125 -7.25 8.07 5.09
C PHE A 125 -7.00 9.10 6.18
N GLU A 126 -7.76 8.99 7.26
CA GLU A 126 -7.45 9.72 8.48
C GLU A 126 -6.10 9.28 9.05
N ARG A 127 -5.36 10.25 9.61
CA ARG A 127 -4.08 10.00 10.28
C ARG A 127 -4.19 8.97 11.41
N SER A 128 -5.31 8.94 12.12
CA SER A 128 -5.63 7.96 13.17
C SER A 128 -5.57 6.52 12.63
N SER A 129 -6.23 6.26 11.51
CA SER A 129 -6.26 4.97 10.81
C SER A 129 -4.87 4.54 10.36
N ILE A 130 -4.09 5.46 9.78
CA ILE A 130 -2.70 5.19 9.38
C ILE A 130 -1.85 4.83 10.60
N ARG A 131 -1.92 5.59 11.69
CA ARG A 131 -1.17 5.29 12.92
C ARG A 131 -1.54 3.94 13.54
N ASN A 132 -2.84 3.59 13.53
CA ASN A 132 -3.28 2.28 14.01
C ASN A 132 -2.71 1.17 13.14
N LYS A 133 -2.70 1.35 11.81
CA LYS A 133 -2.08 0.40 10.89
C LYS A 133 -0.57 0.29 11.11
N VAL A 134 0.14 1.40 11.32
CA VAL A 134 1.58 1.41 11.63
C VAL A 134 1.90 0.63 12.90
N ARG A 135 1.11 0.79 13.96
CA ARG A 135 1.28 0.01 15.20
C ARG A 135 1.14 -1.49 14.95
N ALA A 136 0.08 -1.90 14.25
CA ALA A 136 -0.14 -3.29 13.90
C ALA A 136 0.95 -3.84 12.97
N MET A 137 1.43 -3.01 12.03
CA MET A 137 2.51 -3.35 11.11
C MET A 137 3.83 -3.56 11.82
N ARG A 138 4.23 -2.67 12.74
CA ARG A 138 5.50 -2.79 13.48
C ARG A 138 5.57 -4.07 14.33
N ALA A 139 4.43 -4.54 14.84
CA ALA A 139 4.36 -5.83 15.56
C ALA A 139 4.65 -7.07 14.67
N LEU A 140 4.72 -6.89 13.34
CA LEU A 140 5.04 -7.93 12.37
C LEU A 140 6.47 -7.82 11.83
N LEU A 141 7.19 -6.76 12.20
CA LEU A 141 8.56 -6.56 11.77
C LEU A 141 9.51 -7.19 12.79
N PRO A 142 10.68 -7.70 12.35
CA PRO A 142 11.74 -8.10 13.27
C PRO A 142 12.20 -6.88 14.09
N GLU A 143 12.65 -7.13 15.32
CA GLU A 143 13.24 -6.09 16.21
C GLU A 143 14.48 -5.42 15.62
#